data_AF-A0AAX4J892-F1
#
_entry.id   AF-A0AAX4J892-F1
#
_cell.length_a   1.000
_cell.length_b   1.000
_cell.length_c   1.000
_cell.angle_alpha   90.00
_cell.angle_beta   90.00
_cell.angle_gamma   90.00
#
_symmetry.space_group_name_H-M   'P 1'
#
loop_
_entity.id
_entity.type
_entity.pdbx_description
1 polymer ?
#
loop_
_entity_poly.entity_id
_entity_poly.type
_entity_poly.pdbx_seq_one_letter_code
_entity_poly.pdbx_strand_id
1 'polypeptide(L)'
;MTDNSKKLRSVFPAARLKKIMQSNEEVGKMGVSVPFITSKALEMFIEEIVKLTYKELESTKGNRITVEHIRKVIKDNPKYEFLSNVTSEQEM
;
A
#
# COMPACT_ATOMS: atom_id res chain seq x y z
N MET A 1 -3.42 -34.77 -15.58
CA MET A 1 -2.35 -34.27 -14.70
C MET A 1 -1.93 -32.89 -15.21
N THR A 2 -2.49 -31.82 -14.67
CA THR A 2 -2.13 -30.45 -15.07
C THR A 2 -1.30 -29.83 -13.95
N ASP A 3 -0.04 -29.58 -14.28
CA ASP A 3 0.94 -28.84 -13.48
C ASP A 3 0.33 -27.50 -13.03
N ASN A 4 0.12 -27.38 -11.73
CA ASN A 4 -0.38 -26.16 -11.10
C ASN A 4 0.60 -25.74 -10.01
N SER A 5 1.90 -25.73 -10.34
CA SER A 5 2.83 -24.86 -9.65
C SER A 5 2.46 -23.40 -9.99
N LYS A 6 1.40 -22.89 -9.32
CA LYS A 6 1.09 -21.46 -9.25
C LYS A 6 2.31 -20.77 -8.64
N LYS A 7 3.29 -20.44 -9.49
CA LYS A 7 4.34 -19.46 -9.20
C LYS A 7 3.64 -18.31 -8.51
N LEU A 8 4.05 -17.93 -7.30
CA LEU A 8 3.49 -16.78 -6.59
C LEU A 8 3.54 -15.60 -7.56
N ARG A 9 2.39 -15.26 -8.16
CA ARG A 9 2.27 -14.12 -9.06
C ARG A 9 2.21 -12.90 -8.15
N SER A 10 3.34 -12.23 -8.06
CA SER A 10 3.49 -11.00 -7.31
C SER A 10 3.11 -9.82 -8.20
N VAL A 11 2.19 -8.98 -7.75
CA VAL A 11 1.79 -7.75 -8.48
C VAL A 11 2.97 -6.78 -8.54
N PHE A 12 3.82 -6.79 -7.50
CA PHE A 12 5.03 -5.97 -7.43
C PHE A 12 6.29 -6.80 -7.71
N PRO A 13 7.32 -6.26 -8.40
CA PRO A 13 8.57 -6.97 -8.60
C PRO A 13 9.31 -7.24 -7.28
N ALA A 14 9.53 -8.53 -6.97
CA ALA A 14 10.17 -8.95 -5.72
C ALA A 14 11.57 -8.32 -5.52
N ALA A 15 12.35 -8.15 -6.59
CA ALA A 15 13.66 -7.50 -6.53
C ALA A 15 13.56 -6.02 -6.12
N ARG A 16 12.50 -5.33 -6.53
CA ARG A 16 12.28 -3.91 -6.16
C ARG A 16 11.84 -3.80 -4.70
N LEU A 17 10.94 -4.67 -4.26
CA LEU A 17 10.53 -4.75 -2.85
C LEU A 17 11.72 -5.06 -1.95
N LYS A 18 12.55 -6.04 -2.31
CA LYS A 18 13.78 -6.35 -1.58
C LYS A 18 14.69 -5.13 -1.45
N LYS A 19 14.92 -4.38 -2.54
CA LYS A 19 15.75 -3.15 -2.52
C LYS A 19 15.18 -2.06 -1.61
N ILE A 20 13.86 -1.85 -1.61
CA ILE A 20 13.20 -0.87 -0.73
C ILE A 20 13.28 -1.34 0.73
N MET A 21 13.01 -2.61 1.01
CA MET A 21 13.10 -3.14 2.36
C MET A 21 14.53 -3.06 2.92
N GLN A 22 15.55 -3.31 2.08
CA GLN A 22 16.96 -3.21 2.47
C GLN A 22 17.54 -1.79 2.37
N SER A 23 16.76 -0.77 2.01
CA SER A 23 17.21 0.63 2.16
C SER A 23 17.21 1.06 3.61
N ASN A 24 16.50 0.34 4.48
CA ASN A 24 16.68 0.43 5.93
C ASN A 24 17.80 -0.56 6.33
N GLU A 25 18.92 -0.01 6.82
CA GLU A 25 20.10 -0.77 7.20
C GLU A 25 19.83 -1.80 8.31
N GLU A 26 18.86 -1.54 9.19
CA GLU A 26 18.50 -2.43 10.30
C GLU A 26 17.85 -3.75 9.84
N VAL A 27 17.33 -3.81 8.61
CA VAL A 27 16.63 -5.00 8.08
C VAL A 27 17.59 -6.14 7.74
N GLY A 28 18.83 -5.83 7.32
CA GLY A 28 19.86 -6.83 7.03
C GLY A 28 19.46 -7.88 5.99
N LYS A 29 19.70 -9.17 6.30
CA LYS A 29 19.37 -10.31 5.42
C LYS A 29 17.93 -10.77 5.65
N MET A 30 17.21 -11.04 4.57
CA MET A 30 15.81 -11.52 4.62
C MET A 30 15.61 -12.81 3.82
N GLY A 31 14.60 -13.58 4.22
CA GLY A 31 14.17 -14.78 3.50
C GLY A 31 13.61 -14.47 2.11
N VAL A 32 13.74 -15.42 1.19
CA VAL A 32 13.32 -15.24 -0.22
C VAL A 32 11.81 -15.04 -0.34
N SER A 33 11.00 -15.61 0.57
CA SER A 33 9.54 -15.48 0.58
C SER A 33 9.04 -14.12 1.06
N VAL A 34 9.82 -13.39 1.84
CA VAL A 34 9.39 -12.15 2.51
C VAL A 34 8.89 -11.11 1.51
N PRO A 35 9.63 -10.75 0.44
CA PRO A 35 9.16 -9.78 -0.54
C PRO A 35 7.85 -10.17 -1.22
N PHE A 36 7.58 -11.47 -1.42
CA PHE A 36 6.35 -11.94 -2.05
C PHE A 36 5.13 -11.77 -1.13
N ILE A 37 5.29 -12.10 0.15
CA ILE A 37 4.24 -11.91 1.15
C ILE A 37 3.96 -10.42 1.35
N THR A 38 5.02 -9.60 1.45
CA THR A 38 4.90 -8.15 1.51
C THR A 38 4.19 -7.60 0.28
N SER A 39 4.47 -8.12 -0.93
CA SER A 39 3.72 -7.73 -2.13
C SER A 39 2.22 -7.96 -1.98
N LYS A 40 1.81 -9.10 -1.40
CA LYS A 40 0.39 -9.38 -1.23
C LYS A 40 -0.25 -8.49 -0.17
N ALA A 41 0.47 -8.24 0.93
CA ALA A 41 0.03 -7.30 1.96
C ALA A 41 -0.13 -5.88 1.40
N LEU A 42 0.81 -5.42 0.57
CA LEU A 42 0.74 -4.11 -0.10
C LEU A 42 -0.44 -4.00 -1.05
N GLU A 43 -0.75 -5.07 -1.79
CA GLU A 43 -1.93 -5.12 -2.66
C GLU A 43 -3.21 -4.93 -1.84
N MET A 44 -3.38 -5.71 -0.77
CA MET A 44 -4.54 -5.61 0.12
C MET A 44 -4.63 -4.23 0.79
N PHE A 45 -3.49 -3.67 1.17
CA PHE A 45 -3.40 -2.35 1.78
C PHE A 45 -3.87 -1.24 0.83
N ILE A 46 -3.41 -1.24 -0.43
CA ILE A 46 -3.83 -0.26 -1.43
C ILE A 46 -5.31 -0.43 -1.76
N GLU A 47 -5.78 -1.67 -1.90
CA GLU A 47 -7.20 -1.96 -2.15
C GLU A 47 -8.10 -1.41 -1.04
N GLU A 48 -7.71 -1.59 0.23
CA GLU A 48 -8.43 -1.08 1.39
C GLU A 48 -8.52 0.45 1.38
N ILE A 49 -7.40 1.14 1.16
CA ILE A 49 -7.36 2.62 1.10
C ILE A 49 -8.22 3.15 -0.06
N VAL A 50 -8.11 2.56 -1.25
CA VAL A 50 -8.88 2.99 -2.42
C VAL A 50 -10.38 2.82 -2.17
N LYS A 51 -10.80 1.70 -1.56
CA LYS A 51 -12.20 1.46 -1.19
C LYS A 51 -12.71 2.48 -0.17
N LEU A 52 -11.93 2.78 0.87
CA LEU A 52 -12.31 3.78 1.88
C LEU A 52 -12.41 5.18 1.27
N THR A 53 -11.45 5.55 0.42
CA THR A 53 -11.42 6.84 -0.27
C THR A 53 -12.59 6.99 -1.24
N TYR A 54 -12.96 5.90 -1.92
CA TYR A 54 -14.12 5.90 -2.80
C TYR A 54 -15.43 6.06 -2.02
N LYS A 55 -15.59 5.40 -0.86
CA LYS A 55 -16.76 5.60 0.02
C LYS A 55 -16.88 7.05 0.50
N GLU A 56 -15.75 7.66 0.82
CA GLU A 56 -15.70 9.08 1.19
C GLU A 56 -16.14 9.98 0.02
N LEU A 57 -15.67 9.70 -1.20
CA LEU A 57 -16.09 10.39 -2.42
C LEU A 57 -17.60 10.25 -2.71
N GLU A 58 -18.17 9.06 -2.50
CA GLU A 58 -19.61 8.83 -2.67
C GLU A 58 -20.43 9.69 -1.69
N SER A 59 -19.92 9.92 -0.47
CA SER A 59 -20.55 10.79 0.52
C SER A 59 -20.57 12.26 0.09
N THR A 60 -19.56 12.70 -0.67
CA THR A 60 -19.45 14.07 -1.21
C THR A 60 -20.15 14.24 -2.57
N LYS A 61 -20.77 13.17 -3.10
CA LYS A 61 -21.37 13.10 -4.46
C LYS A 61 -20.39 13.49 -5.58
N GLY A 62 -19.10 13.30 -5.34
CA GLY A 62 -18.06 13.58 -6.32
C GLY A 62 -17.87 12.43 -7.32
N ASN A 63 -17.14 12.70 -8.40
CA ASN A 63 -16.81 11.71 -9.43
C ASN A 63 -15.29 11.52 -9.61
N ARG A 64 -14.46 12.21 -8.83
CA ARG A 64 -12.99 12.15 -8.91
C ARG A 64 -12.39 12.08 -7.50
N ILE A 65 -11.53 11.09 -7.28
CA ILE A 65 -10.73 11.01 -6.06
C ILE A 65 -9.69 12.14 -6.07
N THR A 66 -9.63 12.90 -4.99
CA THR A 66 -8.67 14.00 -4.76
C THR A 66 -7.82 13.65 -3.53
N VAL A 67 -6.72 14.39 -3.34
CA VAL A 67 -5.84 14.23 -2.18
C VAL A 67 -6.59 14.49 -0.87
N GLU A 68 -7.57 15.39 -0.87
CA GLU A 68 -8.38 15.71 0.30
C GLU A 68 -9.19 14.50 0.81
N HIS A 69 -9.77 13.71 -0.11
CA HIS A 69 -10.47 12.47 0.28
C HIS A 69 -9.53 11.48 0.96
N ILE A 70 -8.30 11.34 0.45
CA ILE A 70 -7.28 10.44 1.03
C ILE A 70 -6.86 10.95 2.41
N ARG A 71 -6.61 12.26 2.56
CA ARG A 71 -6.27 12.88 3.85
C ARG A 71 -7.36 12.66 4.89
N LYS A 72 -8.62 12.81 4.51
CA LYS A 72 -9.76 12.57 5.40
C LYS A 72 -9.81 11.10 5.84
N VAL A 73 -9.68 10.15 4.91
CA VAL A 73 -9.62 8.72 5.24
C VAL A 73 -8.48 8.42 6.21
N ILE A 74 -7.29 8.99 6.01
CA ILE A 74 -6.15 8.79 6.92
C ILE A 74 -6.45 9.36 8.31
N LYS A 75 -7.02 10.56 8.39
CA LYS A 75 -7.37 11.22 9.65
C LYS A 75 -8.45 10.46 10.43
N ASP A 76 -9.43 9.90 9.73
CA ASP A 76 -10.56 9.20 10.33
C ASP A 76 -10.22 7.75 10.74
N ASN A 77 -9.06 7.22 10.32
CA ASN A 77 -8.65 5.84 10.55
C ASN A 77 -7.25 5.78 11.20
N PRO A 78 -7.16 5.60 12.53
CA PRO A 78 -5.88 5.56 13.26
C PRO A 78 -4.87 4.53 12.74
N LYS A 79 -5.34 3.41 12.15
CA LYS A 79 -4.50 2.40 11.49
C LYS A 79 -3.60 2.98 10.39
N TYR A 80 -4.02 4.08 9.75
CA TYR A 80 -3.30 4.74 8.67
C TYR A 80 -2.55 6.00 9.08
N GLU A 81 -2.47 6.31 10.38
CA GLU A 81 -1.80 7.51 10.89
C GLU A 81 -0.35 7.63 10.42
N PHE A 82 0.33 6.50 10.17
CA PHE A 82 1.69 6.48 9.62
C PHE A 82 1.82 7.14 8.23
N LEU A 83 0.71 7.35 7.51
CA LEU A 83 0.66 8.06 6.25
C LEU A 83 0.48 9.58 6.40
N SER A 84 0.19 10.09 7.60
CA SER A 84 -0.03 11.52 7.84
C SER A 84 1.17 12.36 7.39
N ASN A 85 2.40 11.89 7.67
CA ASN A 85 3.63 12.60 7.33
C ASN A 85 3.86 12.76 5.82
N VAL A 86 3.34 11.85 4.99
CA VAL A 86 3.49 11.91 3.53
C VAL A 86 2.30 12.58 2.83
N THR A 87 1.23 12.86 3.59
CA THR A 87 0.00 13.49 3.06
C THR A 87 -0.20 14.92 3.57
N SER A 88 0.53 15.31 4.61
CA SER A 88 0.73 16.70 5.04
C SER A 88 1.44 17.46 3.91
N GLU A 89 0.98 18.68 3.60
CA GLU A 89 1.60 19.51 2.58
C GLU A 89 3.07 19.75 2.93
N GLN A 90 3.97 19.56 1.96
CA GLN A 90 5.22 20.31 1.97
C GLN A 90 4.82 21.78 1.86
N GLU A 91 4.75 22.48 3.00
CA GLU A 91 4.97 23.93 2.98
C GLU A 91 6.44 24.13 2.54
N MET A 92 6.61 24.58 1.29
CA MET A 92 7.76 25.34 0.84
C MET A 92 7.26 26.68 0.32
#